data_AF-A0A1G2CN12-F1
#
_entry.id   AF-A0A1G2CN12-F1
#
_cell.length_a   1.000
_cell.length_b   1.000
_cell.length_c   1.000
_cell.angle_alpha   90.00
_cell.angle_beta   90.00
_cell.angle_gamma   90.00
#
_symmetry.space_group_name_H-M   'P 1'
#
loop_
_entity.id
_entity.type
_entity.pdbx_description
1 polymer ?
#
loop_
_entity_poly.entity_id
_entity_poly.type
_entity_poly.pdbx_seq_one_letter_code
_entity_poly.pdbx_strand_id
1 'polypeptide(L)'
;MNKVITYKNEGTKGVFSQIKLDSGERVLISIAANEIKIFRLKFFGAIPSGTVWEYPSLFGFFDLLIANGYSGHPLDVLVEKVKNFNSIDHLQTELKNFVSSLEKK
;
A
#
# COMPACT_ATOMS: atom_id res chain seq x y z
N MET A 1 -3.98 -4.44 -16.78
CA MET A 1 -4.45 -5.25 -15.63
C MET A 1 -3.30 -5.42 -14.65
N ASN A 2 -3.37 -4.69 -13.54
CA ASN A 2 -2.44 -4.82 -12.44
C ASN A 2 -2.48 -6.23 -11.84
N LYS A 3 -1.31 -6.76 -11.50
CA LYS A 3 -1.18 -8.14 -11.01
C LYS A 3 -0.60 -8.15 -9.59
N VAL A 4 -1.35 -8.69 -8.65
CA VAL A 4 -0.81 -9.07 -7.33
C VAL A 4 0.17 -10.22 -7.55
N ILE A 5 1.45 -9.98 -7.27
CA ILE A 5 2.54 -10.94 -7.43
C ILE A 5 2.62 -11.83 -6.19
N THR A 6 2.55 -11.21 -5.02
CA THR A 6 2.65 -11.86 -3.73
C THR A 6 1.66 -11.20 -2.79
N TYR A 7 0.97 -12.00 -1.99
CA TYR A 7 0.13 -11.53 -0.90
C TYR A 7 0.45 -12.37 0.33
N LYS A 8 0.80 -11.71 1.43
CA LYS A 8 1.12 -12.38 2.68
C LYS A 8 0.54 -11.60 3.84
N ASN A 9 -0.56 -12.09 4.38
CA ASN A 9 -1.26 -11.57 5.56
C ASN A 9 -1.14 -12.50 6.78
N GLU A 10 -0.46 -13.64 6.66
CA GLU A 10 -0.36 -14.66 7.71
C GLU A 10 1.10 -14.89 8.16
N GLY A 11 1.33 -14.80 9.47
CA GLY A 11 2.56 -15.26 10.15
C GLY A 11 3.41 -14.17 10.85
N THR A 12 4.46 -14.62 11.53
CA THR A 12 5.38 -13.79 12.35
C THR A 12 6.36 -12.93 11.55
N LYS A 13 6.37 -13.03 10.22
CA LYS A 13 7.37 -12.39 9.33
C LYS A 13 6.88 -11.10 8.65
N GLY A 14 5.80 -10.50 9.18
CA GLY A 14 5.23 -9.25 8.67
C GLY A 14 4.18 -9.44 7.59
N VAL A 15 3.36 -8.41 7.40
CA VAL A 15 2.23 -8.40 6.47
C VAL A 15 2.60 -7.56 5.26
N PHE A 16 2.61 -8.15 4.05
CA PHE A 16 3.00 -7.42 2.85
C PHE A 16 2.36 -7.96 1.56
N SER A 17 2.34 -7.12 0.53
CA SER A 17 1.88 -7.47 -0.81
C SER A 17 2.77 -6.82 -1.88
N GLN A 18 3.10 -7.58 -2.92
CA GLN A 18 3.80 -7.05 -4.10
C GLN A 18 2.82 -6.93 -5.25
N ILE A 19 2.83 -5.78 -5.93
CA ILE A 19 1.93 -5.48 -7.04
C ILE A 19 2.75 -5.03 -8.24
N LYS A 20 2.48 -5.63 -9.41
CA LYS A 20 2.93 -5.13 -10.70
C LYS A 20 1.89 -4.16 -11.25
N LEU A 21 2.31 -2.93 -11.51
CA LEU A 21 1.50 -1.90 -12.15
C LEU A 21 1.49 -2.09 -13.67
N ASP A 22 0.53 -1.45 -14.34
CA ASP A 22 0.34 -1.53 -15.80
C ASP A 22 1.48 -0.87 -16.58
N SER A 23 2.18 0.12 -15.99
CA SER A 23 3.44 0.66 -16.52
C SER A 23 4.58 -0.37 -16.54
N GLY A 24 4.42 -1.52 -15.90
CA GLY A 24 5.46 -2.52 -15.69
C GLY A 24 6.29 -2.31 -14.43
N GLU A 25 6.11 -1.19 -13.74
CA GLU A 25 6.70 -0.92 -12.43
C GLU A 25 6.16 -1.88 -11.36
N ARG A 26 6.90 -2.02 -10.26
CA ARG A 26 6.49 -2.87 -9.14
C ARG A 26 6.56 -2.11 -7.83
N VAL A 27 5.60 -2.38 -6.97
CA VAL A 27 5.53 -1.82 -5.62
C VAL A 27 5.38 -2.92 -4.58
N LEU A 28 5.94 -2.67 -3.39
CA LEU A 28 5.78 -3.50 -2.21
C LEU A 28 5.00 -2.69 -1.18
N ILE A 29 3.78 -3.11 -0.86
CA ILE A 29 3.01 -2.63 0.28
C ILE A 29 3.46 -3.44 1.49
N SER A 30 4.01 -2.79 2.50
CA SER A 30 4.53 -3.40 3.72
C SER A 30 3.83 -2.78 4.92
N ILE A 31 3.22 -3.63 5.73
CA ILE A 31 2.66 -3.28 7.03
C ILE A 31 3.61 -3.84 8.08
N ALA A 32 4.40 -2.93 8.67
CA ALA A 32 5.26 -3.22 9.80
C ALA A 32 4.51 -3.02 11.11
N ALA A 33 5.16 -3.30 12.25
CA ALA A 33 4.52 -3.26 13.57
C ALA A 33 3.84 -1.90 13.88
N ASN A 34 4.46 -0.79 13.48
CA ASN A 34 3.98 0.55 13.84
C ASN A 34 3.68 1.44 12.63
N GLU A 35 4.09 1.05 11.42
CA GLU A 35 4.03 1.91 10.24
C GLU A 35 3.62 1.12 9.00
N ILE A 36 3.10 1.85 8.01
CA ILE A 36 2.76 1.32 6.69
C ILE A 36 3.67 2.00 5.68
N LYS A 37 4.33 1.22 4.82
CA LYS A 37 5.20 1.73 3.78
C LYS A 37 4.90 1.09 2.44
N ILE A 38 4.93 1.89 1.39
CA ILE A 38 4.88 1.43 0.02
C ILE A 38 6.21 1.76 -0.63
N PHE A 39 6.94 0.72 -1.02
CA PHE A 39 8.25 0.85 -1.66
C PHE A 39 8.14 0.66 -3.16
N ARG A 40 8.93 1.42 -3.92
CA ARG A 40 9.24 1.13 -5.32
C ARG A 40 10.21 -0.04 -5.36
N LEU A 41 9.94 -1.04 -6.19
CA LEU A 41 10.84 -2.16 -6.42
C LEU A 41 11.55 -2.03 -7.77
N LYS A 42 12.87 -2.27 -7.78
CA LYS A 42 13.72 -2.42 -8.98
C LYS A 42 14.15 -3.88 -9.16
N PHE A 43 14.92 -4.15 -10.21
CA PHE A 43 15.48 -5.47 -10.52
C PHE A 43 14.41 -6.57 -10.50
N PHE A 44 13.37 -6.39 -11.32
CA PHE A 44 12.28 -7.35 -11.44
C PHE A 44 11.58 -7.70 -10.11
N GLY A 45 11.48 -6.75 -9.17
CA GLY A 45 10.78 -6.93 -7.90
C GLY A 45 11.65 -7.41 -6.74
N ALA A 46 12.97 -7.54 -6.94
CA ALA A 46 13.88 -8.09 -5.93
C ALA A 46 14.36 -7.06 -4.91
N ILE A 47 14.50 -5.78 -5.29
CA ILE A 47 15.19 -4.77 -4.48
C ILE A 47 14.33 -3.52 -4.28
N PRO A 48 13.96 -3.16 -3.04
CA PRO A 48 13.40 -1.85 -2.72
C PRO A 48 14.37 -0.74 -3.09
N SER A 49 13.93 0.23 -3.89
CA SER A 49 14.77 1.34 -4.37
C SER A 49 14.37 2.71 -3.84
N GLY A 50 13.33 2.79 -3.01
CA GLY A 50 12.83 4.04 -2.43
C GLY A 50 11.41 3.90 -1.90
N THR A 51 11.06 4.79 -0.97
CA THR A 51 9.70 4.90 -0.42
C THR A 51 8.85 5.76 -1.34
N VAL A 52 7.72 5.23 -1.79
CA VAL A 52 6.71 5.96 -2.58
C VAL A 52 5.75 6.68 -1.64
N TRP A 53 5.32 5.99 -0.60
CA TRP A 53 4.39 6.50 0.39
C TRP A 53 4.62 5.83 1.73
N GLU A 54 4.39 6.57 2.81
CA GLU A 54 4.48 6.06 4.18
C GLU A 54 3.40 6.68 5.06
N TYR A 55 2.97 5.92 6.06
CA TYR A 55 2.11 6.38 7.13
C TYR A 55 2.66 5.92 8.48
N PRO A 56 2.90 6.85 9.42
CA PRO A 56 3.71 6.59 10.60
C PRO A 56 2.98 5.83 11.72
N SER A 57 1.66 5.64 11.63
CA SER A 57 0.86 4.99 12.67
C SER A 57 -0.08 3.93 12.10
N LEU A 58 0.25 2.66 12.30
CA LEU A 58 -0.62 1.55 11.90
C LEU A 58 -2.00 1.65 12.56
N PHE A 59 -2.04 1.88 13.87
CA PHE A 59 -3.29 2.03 14.61
C PHE A 59 -4.10 3.25 14.15
N GLY A 60 -3.43 4.40 13.95
CA GLY A 60 -4.11 5.59 13.43
C GLY A 60 -4.69 5.37 12.03
N PHE A 61 -3.98 4.65 11.16
CA PHE A 61 -4.50 4.29 9.85
C PHE A 61 -5.70 3.32 9.94
N PHE A 62 -5.63 2.35 10.86
CA PHE A 62 -6.72 1.41 11.12
C PHE A 62 -7.98 2.14 11.61
N ASP A 63 -7.82 3.04 12.58
CA ASP A 63 -8.90 3.86 13.12
C ASP A 63 -9.53 4.74 12.03
N LEU A 64 -8.70 5.37 11.18
CA LEU A 64 -9.17 6.16 10.04
C LEU A 64 -10.00 5.32 9.05
N LEU A 65 -9.55 4.10 8.74
CA LEU A 65 -10.28 3.20 7.86
C LEU A 65 -11.64 2.82 8.45
N ILE A 66 -11.68 2.43 9.73
CA ILE A 66 -12.92 2.06 10.41
C ILE A 66 -13.89 3.25 10.50
N ALA A 67 -13.40 4.43 10.90
CA ALA A 67 -14.20 5.65 10.99
C ALA A 67 -14.85 6.02 9.64
N ASN A 68 -14.20 5.67 8.53
CA ASN A 68 -14.69 5.91 7.17
C ASN A 68 -15.49 4.73 6.59
N GLY A 69 -15.82 3.71 7.38
CA GLY A 69 -16.67 2.59 6.97
C GLY A 69 -15.97 1.53 6.13
N TYR A 70 -14.63 1.51 6.10
CA TYR A 70 -13.89 0.42 5.47
C TYR A 70 -13.90 -0.80 6.40
N SER A 71 -14.24 -1.96 5.84
CA SER A 71 -14.17 -3.26 6.50
C SER A 71 -13.04 -4.10 5.88
N GLY A 72 -12.23 -4.76 6.71
CA GLY A 72 -11.18 -5.68 6.27
C GLY A 72 -9.79 -5.32 6.78
N HIS A 73 -8.78 -6.11 6.41
CA HIS A 73 -7.40 -5.85 6.79
C HIS A 73 -6.86 -4.62 6.04
N PRO A 74 -6.05 -3.73 6.63
CA PRO A 74 -5.53 -2.54 5.94
C PRO A 74 -4.75 -2.87 4.67
N LEU A 75 -4.08 -4.03 4.66
CA LEU A 75 -3.39 -4.52 3.47
C LEU A 75 -4.38 -4.69 2.31
N ASP A 76 -5.56 -5.24 2.56
CA ASP A 76 -6.56 -5.51 1.52
C ASP A 76 -7.06 -4.19 0.92
N VAL A 77 -7.40 -3.23 1.79
CA VAL A 77 -7.85 -1.90 1.35
C VAL A 77 -6.78 -1.22 0.49
N LEU A 78 -5.52 -1.27 0.93
CA LEU A 78 -4.40 -0.69 0.19
C LEU A 78 -4.15 -1.42 -1.14
N VAL A 79 -4.20 -2.75 -1.16
CA VAL A 79 -4.06 -3.55 -2.39
C VAL A 79 -5.17 -3.20 -3.38
N GLU A 80 -6.42 -3.13 -2.92
CA GLU A 80 -7.59 -2.78 -3.71
C GLU A 80 -7.53 -1.36 -4.27
N LYS A 81 -6.92 -0.42 -3.55
CA LYS A 81 -6.66 0.93 -4.07
C LYS A 81 -5.49 0.95 -5.06
N VAL A 82 -4.36 0.34 -4.69
CA VAL A 82 -3.13 0.36 -5.49
C VAL A 82 -3.30 -0.34 -6.83
N LYS A 83 -4.10 -1.42 -6.89
CA LYS A 83 -4.38 -2.13 -8.16
C LYS A 83 -5.15 -1.30 -9.19
N ASN A 84 -5.57 -0.09 -8.89
CA ASN A 84 -6.25 0.78 -9.87
C ASN A 84 -5.32 1.82 -10.51
N PHE A 85 -4.04 1.88 -10.11
CA PHE A 85 -3.10 2.89 -10.63
C PHE A 85 -2.18 2.33 -11.71
N ASN A 86 -1.90 3.15 -12.71
CA ASN A 86 -1.07 2.75 -13.85
C ASN A 86 0.44 2.91 -13.60
N SER A 87 0.86 3.91 -12.82
CA SER A 87 2.26 4.20 -12.52
C SER A 87 2.49 4.62 -11.07
N ILE A 88 3.75 4.55 -10.64
CA ILE A 88 4.16 4.95 -9.28
C ILE A 88 3.95 6.45 -9.04
N ASP A 89 4.19 7.29 -10.06
CA ASP A 89 4.07 8.75 -9.93
C ASP A 89 2.63 9.17 -9.66
N HIS A 90 1.65 8.52 -10.31
CA HIS A 90 0.23 8.72 -10.00
C HIS A 90 -0.15 8.16 -8.63
N LEU A 91 0.39 7.00 -8.27
CA LEU A 91 0.10 6.32 -7.00
C LEU A 91 0.46 7.17 -5.78
N GLN A 92 1.58 7.89 -5.81
CA GLN A 92 2.00 8.72 -4.67
C GLN A 92 1.00 9.85 -4.38
N THR A 93 0.59 10.57 -5.42
CA THR A 93 -0.35 11.71 -5.30
C THR A 93 -1.73 11.23 -4.85
N GLU A 94 -2.22 10.15 -5.44
CA GLU A 94 -3.54 9.61 -5.14
C GLU A 94 -3.64 9.03 -3.72
N LEU A 95 -2.60 8.36 -3.23
CA LEU A 95 -2.59 7.87 -1.85
C LEU A 95 -2.54 9.01 -0.83
N LYS A 96 -1.81 10.10 -1.12
CA LYS A 96 -1.85 11.29 -0.27
C LYS A 96 -3.26 11.89 -0.23
N ASN A 97 -3.88 12.07 -1.40
CA ASN A 97 -5.25 12.59 -1.50
C ASN A 97 -6.26 11.70 -0.78
N PHE A 98 -6.14 10.38 -0.94
CA PHE A 98 -6.98 9.40 -0.28
C PHE A 98 -6.91 9.55 1.24
N VAL A 99 -5.71 9.56 1.82
CA VAL A 99 -5.54 9.66 3.28
C VAL A 99 -6.02 11.02 3.80
N SER A 100 -5.68 12.11 3.11
CA SER A 100 -6.22 13.43 3.45
C SER A 100 -7.75 13.52 3.35
N SER A 101 -8.39 12.68 2.53
CA SER A 101 -9.85 12.60 2.49
C SER A 101 -10.45 11.83 3.66
N LEU A 102 -9.71 10.86 4.21
CA LEU A 102 -10.12 10.10 5.41
C LEU A 102 -10.03 10.95 6.67
N GLU A 103 -9.05 11.85 6.74
CA GLU A 103 -8.81 12.75 7.90
C GLU A 103 -9.79 13.92 7.98
N LYS A 104 -10.52 14.23 6.90
CA LYS A 104 -11.44 15.39 6.80
C LYS A 104 -12.91 15.06 7.12
N LYS A 105 -13.22 13.78 7.38
CA LYS A 105 -14.56 13.29 7.74
C LYS A 105 -14.67 13.07 9.24
#